data_AF-A0A812S3H0-F1
#
_entry.id   AF-A0A812S3H0-F1
#
_cell.length_a   1.000
_cell.length_b   1.000
_cell.length_c   1.000
_cell.angle_alpha   90.00
_cell.angle_beta   90.00
_cell.angle_gamma   90.00
#
_symmetry.space_group_name_H-M   'P 1'
#
loop_
_entity.id
_entity.type
_entity.pdbx_description
1 polymer ?
#
loop_
_entity_poly.entity_id
_entity_poly.type
_entity_poly.pdbx_seq_one_letter_code
_entity_poly.pdbx_strand_id
1 'polypeptide(L)'
;MAQDMDASAYGMDVMDCAAPHTLTLDKKGNIYITFKGAGSIGVLQNPANCVNLDGCWKSFPIAAGAKPFYIDIATDDTTGHQYIYFNDVADSHVGVFDVTHGHFPPAPPRIINLLKHGFNFNPRAGGLVGLWNGAALFTAYSEKGLLMYVDPAGDVEPVFLANPSGMTTDPLAYLHICATHLADMSKQDITVLSSSNDFPFMETEQSPYNPDGMRQIRDIDLPKIVSAKCSSA
;
A
#
# COMPACT_ATOMS: atom_id res chain seq x y z
N MET A 1 -10.71 15.53 32.52
CA MET A 1 -9.54 16.21 31.92
C MET A 1 -8.58 15.12 31.51
N ALA A 2 -8.52 14.78 30.22
CA ALA A 2 -7.43 13.97 29.71
C ALA A 2 -6.19 14.88 29.73
N GLN A 3 -5.17 14.51 30.50
CA GLN A 3 -3.88 15.18 30.40
C GLN A 3 -3.33 14.87 29.01
N ASP A 4 -2.94 15.91 28.28
CA ASP A 4 -2.11 15.77 27.09
C ASP A 4 -0.88 14.95 27.48
N MET A 5 -0.83 13.71 27.00
CA MET A 5 0.33 12.85 27.20
C MET A 5 1.43 13.40 26.32
N ASP A 6 2.49 13.92 26.96
CA ASP A 6 3.70 14.39 26.31
C ASP A 6 4.35 13.21 25.56
N ALA A 7 4.36 13.26 24.23
CA ALA A 7 4.94 12.21 23.39
C ALA A 7 6.45 12.03 23.61
N SER A 8 7.13 13.01 24.22
CA SER A 8 8.52 12.87 24.63
C SER A 8 8.73 11.83 25.76
N ALA A 9 7.68 11.48 26.50
CA ALA A 9 7.71 10.45 27.54
C ALA A 9 7.77 9.02 26.99
N TYR A 10 7.77 8.85 25.67
CA TYR A 10 7.87 7.54 24.98
C TYR A 10 9.12 7.41 24.11
N GLY A 11 10.11 8.30 24.30
CA GLY A 11 11.37 8.29 23.55
C GLY A 11 11.23 8.59 22.06
N MET A 12 10.09 9.16 21.63
CA MET A 12 9.84 9.62 20.28
C MET A 12 9.89 11.15 20.25
N ASP A 13 10.59 11.73 19.27
CA ASP A 13 10.40 13.15 18.99
C ASP A 13 8.95 13.35 18.55
N VAL A 14 8.22 14.28 19.18
CA VAL A 14 6.78 14.55 18.95
C VAL A 14 6.47 14.82 17.47
N MET A 15 7.48 15.20 16.68
CA MET A 15 7.41 15.43 15.25
C MET A 15 7.31 14.14 14.40
N ASP A 16 7.67 12.98 14.95
CA ASP A 16 7.70 11.70 14.24
C ASP A 16 6.34 10.98 14.18
N CYS A 17 5.32 11.48 14.89
CA CYS A 17 3.99 10.84 14.99
C CYS A 17 2.83 11.70 14.44
N ALA A 18 3.12 12.74 13.65
CA ALA A 18 2.08 13.62 13.15
C ALA A 18 1.14 12.91 12.15
N ALA A 19 -0.17 12.98 12.42
CA ALA A 19 -1.26 12.44 11.61
C ALA A 19 -1.07 10.95 11.23
N PRO A 20 -1.20 10.02 12.21
CA PRO A 20 -1.27 8.58 11.90
C PRO A 20 -2.46 8.31 10.98
N HIS A 21 -2.30 7.39 10.03
CA HIS A 21 -3.33 7.12 9.04
C HIS A 21 -3.78 5.65 9.03
N THR A 22 -2.88 4.72 8.72
CA THR A 22 -3.16 3.27 8.69
C THR A 22 -2.10 2.49 9.45
N LEU A 23 -2.45 1.26 9.84
CA LEU A 23 -1.51 0.34 10.46
C LEU A 23 -1.70 -1.09 9.94
N THR A 24 -0.63 -1.89 10.02
CA THR A 24 -0.66 -3.33 9.79
C THR A 24 0.27 -4.04 10.78
N LEU A 25 0.26 -5.38 10.79
CA LEU A 25 1.02 -6.21 11.71
C LEU A 25 1.86 -7.24 10.95
N ASP A 26 3.08 -7.50 11.41
CA ASP A 26 3.82 -8.69 10.99
C ASP A 26 3.39 -9.94 11.80
N LYS A 27 3.88 -11.14 11.40
CA LYS A 27 3.56 -12.38 12.12
C LYS A 27 4.08 -12.45 13.56
N LYS A 28 5.00 -11.56 13.95
CA LYS A 28 5.49 -11.46 15.34
C LYS A 28 4.65 -10.47 16.14
N GLY A 29 3.69 -9.80 15.53
CA GLY A 29 2.82 -8.79 16.14
C GLY A 29 3.48 -7.42 16.27
N ASN A 30 4.59 -7.17 15.57
CA ASN A 30 5.12 -5.81 15.46
C ASN A 30 4.15 -4.97 14.63
N ILE A 31 3.89 -3.74 15.06
CA ILE A 31 2.89 -2.85 14.47
C ILE A 31 3.60 -1.83 13.59
N TYR A 32 3.20 -1.74 12.34
CA TYR A 32 3.72 -0.77 11.36
C TYR A 32 2.66 0.28 11.10
N ILE A 33 3.02 1.56 11.19
CA ILE A 33 2.08 2.70 11.16
C ILE A 33 2.57 3.72 10.15
N THR A 34 1.67 4.22 9.31
CA THR A 34 1.95 5.37 8.43
C THR A 34 1.69 6.68 9.18
N PHE A 35 2.69 7.56 9.22
CA PHE A 35 2.54 8.92 9.75
C PHE A 35 2.55 9.93 8.60
N LYS A 36 1.37 10.23 8.07
CA LYS A 36 1.20 11.11 6.90
C LYS A 36 1.74 12.52 7.15
N GLY A 37 1.56 13.04 8.36
CA GLY A 37 2.04 14.38 8.73
C GLY A 37 3.56 14.43 8.77
N ALA A 38 4.19 13.40 9.36
CA ALA A 38 5.63 13.29 9.56
C ALA A 38 6.39 12.81 8.30
N GLY A 39 5.73 12.18 7.34
CA GLY A 39 6.39 11.62 6.16
C GLY A 39 7.24 10.38 6.47
N SER A 40 6.82 9.61 7.47
CA SER A 40 7.57 8.48 8.01
C SER A 40 6.69 7.24 8.22
N ILE A 41 7.34 6.09 8.37
CA ILE A 41 6.75 4.86 8.88
C ILE A 41 7.25 4.63 10.31
N GLY A 42 6.32 4.50 11.25
CA GLY A 42 6.62 4.04 12.61
C GLY A 42 6.52 2.53 12.71
N VAL A 43 7.40 1.93 13.50
CA VAL A 43 7.34 0.52 13.86
C VAL A 43 7.39 0.43 15.39
N LEU A 44 6.36 -0.18 15.96
CA LEU A 44 6.29 -0.54 17.37
C LEU A 44 6.54 -2.04 17.48
N GLN A 45 7.53 -2.43 18.29
CA GLN A 45 7.72 -3.82 18.67
C GLN A 45 6.43 -4.37 19.28
N ASN A 46 6.13 -5.66 19.07
CA ASN A 46 4.98 -6.30 19.69
C ASN A 46 4.85 -5.87 21.17
N PRO A 47 3.75 -5.19 21.56
CA PRO A 47 3.61 -4.62 22.90
C PRO A 47 3.76 -5.64 24.02
N ALA A 48 3.47 -6.92 23.76
CA ALA A 48 3.68 -8.00 24.73
C ALA A 48 5.16 -8.24 25.07
N ASN A 49 6.08 -7.81 24.21
CA ASN A 49 7.53 -7.90 24.41
C ASN A 49 8.13 -6.60 24.99
N CYS A 50 7.31 -5.57 25.19
CA CYS A 50 7.73 -4.28 25.70
C CYS A 50 7.56 -4.20 27.22
N VAL A 51 8.67 -4.04 27.95
CA VAL A 51 8.64 -3.80 29.41
C VAL A 51 8.16 -2.36 29.71
N ASN A 52 8.56 -1.42 28.86
CA ASN A 52 8.07 -0.06 28.75
C ASN A 52 8.02 0.32 27.25
N LEU A 53 7.26 1.36 26.89
CA LEU A 53 7.18 1.79 25.49
C LEU A 53 8.47 2.47 25.01
N ASP A 54 9.33 2.93 25.93
CA ASP A 54 10.65 3.48 25.59
C ASP A 54 11.55 2.40 24.97
N GLY A 55 12.10 2.70 23.79
CA GLY A 55 12.97 1.76 23.06
C GLY A 55 12.23 0.65 22.30
N CYS A 56 10.91 0.58 22.40
CA CYS A 56 10.06 -0.29 21.59
C CYS A 56 9.62 0.35 20.25
N TRP A 57 10.08 1.56 19.97
CA TRP A 57 9.70 2.31 18.78
C TRP A 57 10.88 2.55 17.85
N LYS A 58 10.59 2.54 16.55
CA LYS A 58 11.52 2.97 15.50
C LYS A 58 10.77 3.74 14.43
N SER A 59 11.26 4.92 14.05
CA SER A 59 10.75 5.70 12.92
C SER A 59 11.69 5.59 11.71
N PHE A 60 11.10 5.53 10.51
CA PHE A 60 11.78 5.50 9.23
C PHE A 60 11.27 6.65 8.35
N PRO A 61 12.01 7.76 8.24
CA PRO A 61 11.72 8.81 7.28
C PRO A 61 11.82 8.28 5.84
N ILE A 62 10.85 8.63 4.99
CA ILE A 62 10.81 8.16 3.60
C ILE A 62 11.59 9.12 2.69
N ALA A 63 11.12 10.36 2.59
CA ALA A 63 11.72 11.44 1.83
C ALA A 63 11.12 12.78 2.28
N ALA A 64 11.78 13.89 1.94
CA ALA A 64 11.24 15.21 2.22
C ALA A 64 9.89 15.42 1.51
N GLY A 65 8.86 15.75 2.27
CA GLY A 65 7.50 16.00 1.74
C GLY A 65 6.66 14.75 1.48
N ALA A 66 7.19 13.55 1.73
CA ALA A 66 6.45 12.30 1.57
C ALA A 66 5.16 12.29 2.40
N LYS A 67 4.11 11.65 1.86
CA LYS A 67 2.81 11.45 2.50
C LYS A 67 2.45 9.97 2.47
N PRO A 68 3.06 9.14 3.34
CA PRO A 68 2.66 7.75 3.45
C PRO A 68 1.19 7.64 3.86
N PHE A 69 0.44 6.70 3.27
CA PHE A 69 -1.01 6.67 3.43
C PHE A 69 -1.60 5.29 3.73
N TYR A 70 -1.53 4.34 2.80
CA TYR A 70 -1.89 2.94 3.03
C TYR A 70 -0.66 2.12 3.34
N ILE A 71 -0.86 1.10 4.18
CA ILE A 71 0.14 0.09 4.50
C ILE A 71 -0.57 -1.25 4.62
N ASP A 72 0.01 -2.30 4.04
CA ASP A 72 -0.57 -3.63 4.10
C ASP A 72 0.52 -4.71 4.06
N ILE A 73 0.18 -5.90 4.55
CA ILE A 73 1.07 -7.06 4.57
C ILE A 73 0.75 -8.01 3.43
N ALA A 74 1.81 -8.44 2.74
CA ALA A 74 1.80 -9.52 1.78
C ALA A 74 2.55 -10.72 2.36
N THR A 75 2.03 -11.92 2.16
CA THR A 75 2.73 -13.17 2.51
C THR A 75 2.85 -13.97 1.23
N ASP A 76 4.03 -14.47 0.90
CA ASP A 76 4.18 -15.48 -0.13
C ASP A 76 3.88 -16.84 0.49
N ASP A 77 2.71 -17.40 0.18
CA ASP A 77 2.24 -18.67 0.75
C ASP A 77 3.08 -19.87 0.32
N THR A 78 3.88 -19.73 -0.74
CA THR A 78 4.78 -20.79 -1.22
C THR A 78 6.06 -20.85 -0.39
N THR A 79 6.60 -19.69 -0.01
CA THR A 79 7.90 -19.57 0.68
C THR A 79 7.78 -19.23 2.16
N GLY A 80 6.62 -18.72 2.60
CA GLY A 80 6.40 -18.16 3.92
C GLY A 80 7.09 -16.80 4.15
N HIS A 81 7.64 -16.19 3.09
CA HIS A 81 8.21 -14.85 3.16
C HIS A 81 7.11 -13.81 3.38
N GLN A 82 7.42 -12.77 4.16
CA GLN A 82 6.46 -11.71 4.46
C GLN A 82 7.04 -10.34 4.17
N TYR A 83 6.20 -9.50 3.57
CA TYR A 83 6.57 -8.16 3.17
C TYR A 83 5.49 -7.18 3.61
N ILE A 84 5.89 -6.00 4.10
CA ILE A 84 4.96 -4.91 4.37
C ILE A 84 5.19 -3.83 3.34
N TYR A 85 4.16 -3.54 2.56
CA TYR A 85 4.17 -2.49 1.55
C TYR A 85 3.45 -1.26 2.05
N PHE A 86 3.93 -0.09 1.65
CA PHE A 86 3.25 1.18 1.84
C PHE A 86 3.38 2.05 0.61
N ASN A 87 2.44 2.97 0.41
CA ASN A 87 2.50 3.94 -0.67
C ASN A 87 2.73 5.36 -0.14
N ASP A 88 3.35 6.19 -0.96
CA ASP A 88 3.38 7.64 -0.82
C ASP A 88 2.34 8.25 -1.77
N VAL A 89 1.33 8.96 -1.26
CA VAL A 89 0.30 9.58 -2.11
C VAL A 89 0.73 10.95 -2.66
N ALA A 90 1.78 11.55 -2.11
CA ALA A 90 2.30 12.83 -2.59
C ALA A 90 3.25 12.66 -3.77
N ASP A 91 3.87 11.48 -3.92
CA ASP A 91 4.91 11.23 -4.91
C ASP A 91 4.84 9.82 -5.52
N SER A 92 5.70 9.53 -6.47
CA SER A 92 5.81 8.26 -7.21
C SER A 92 6.57 7.18 -6.43
N HIS A 93 6.23 6.94 -5.16
CA HIS A 93 6.95 5.96 -4.34
C HIS A 93 6.06 4.86 -3.76
N VAL A 94 6.58 3.63 -3.80
CA VAL A 94 6.11 2.50 -2.99
C VAL A 94 7.29 2.03 -2.16
N GLY A 95 7.08 1.83 -0.87
CA GLY A 95 8.09 1.24 0.00
C GLY A 95 7.75 -0.19 0.37
N VAL A 96 8.79 -0.99 0.60
CA VAL A 96 8.65 -2.38 1.04
C VAL A 96 9.63 -2.70 2.17
N PHE A 97 9.13 -3.30 3.23
CA PHE A 97 9.91 -3.96 4.26
C PHE A 97 9.91 -5.47 4.00
N ASP A 98 11.07 -6.12 4.08
CA ASP A 98 11.12 -7.57 4.31
C ASP A 98 10.98 -7.82 5.81
N VAL A 99 9.89 -8.48 6.19
CA VAL A 99 9.55 -8.80 7.57
C VAL A 99 9.47 -10.31 7.80
N THR A 100 10.08 -11.09 6.92
CA THR A 100 10.07 -12.56 6.95
C THR A 100 10.51 -13.14 8.29
N HIS A 101 11.38 -12.45 9.03
CA HIS A 101 11.81 -12.89 10.36
C HIS A 101 11.20 -12.09 11.53
N GLY A 102 10.47 -11.01 11.24
CA GLY A 102 9.84 -10.13 12.24
C GLY A 102 10.83 -9.56 13.25
N HIS A 103 12.04 -9.23 12.79
CA HIS A 103 13.07 -8.62 13.64
C HIS A 103 12.66 -7.20 14.04
N PHE A 104 12.97 -6.83 15.29
CA PHE A 104 12.82 -5.46 15.77
C PHE A 104 14.18 -4.90 16.25
N PRO A 105 14.57 -3.69 15.81
CA PRO A 105 13.96 -2.94 14.72
C PRO A 105 14.15 -3.66 13.38
N PRO A 106 13.21 -3.53 12.43
CA PRO A 106 13.41 -4.07 11.09
C PRO A 106 14.53 -3.32 10.36
N ALA A 107 15.02 -3.91 9.27
CA ALA A 107 15.85 -3.18 8.32
C ALA A 107 15.05 -2.01 7.72
N PRO A 108 15.71 -0.90 7.32
CA PRO A 108 15.04 0.19 6.61
C PRO A 108 14.29 -0.31 5.37
N PRO A 109 13.15 0.31 5.00
CA PRO A 109 12.40 -0.11 3.83
C PRO A 109 13.18 0.21 2.57
N ARG A 110 13.03 -0.63 1.55
CA ARG A 110 13.46 -0.28 0.20
C ARG A 110 12.40 0.63 -0.42
N ILE A 111 12.83 1.77 -0.94
CA ILE A 111 11.96 2.71 -1.65
C ILE A 111 12.06 2.46 -3.16
N ILE A 112 10.93 2.13 -3.77
CA ILE A 112 10.77 1.89 -5.20
C ILE A 112 10.24 3.19 -5.81
N ASN A 113 11.00 3.76 -6.76
CA ASN A 113 10.61 4.97 -7.46
C ASN A 113 9.96 4.60 -8.80
N LEU A 114 8.65 4.80 -8.89
CA LEU A 114 7.83 4.39 -10.02
C LEU A 114 8.22 5.12 -11.32
N LEU A 115 8.79 6.32 -11.26
CA LEU A 115 9.24 7.07 -12.44
C LEU A 115 10.39 6.37 -13.18
N LYS A 116 11.13 5.48 -12.51
CA LYS A 116 12.23 4.73 -13.13
C LYS A 116 11.77 3.58 -14.01
N HIS A 117 10.47 3.25 -14.00
CA HIS A 117 9.90 2.12 -14.74
C HIS A 117 9.33 2.51 -16.11
N GLY A 118 9.76 3.66 -16.67
CA GLY A 118 9.49 4.02 -18.06
C GLY A 118 8.05 4.44 -18.37
N PHE A 119 7.28 4.82 -17.36
CA PHE A 119 5.94 5.35 -17.56
C PHE A 119 5.99 6.76 -18.15
N ASN A 120 5.19 7.01 -19.20
CA ASN A 120 5.05 8.35 -19.81
C ASN A 120 4.11 9.27 -19.02
N PHE A 121 3.90 8.99 -17.74
CA PHE A 121 3.06 9.76 -16.81
C PHE A 121 3.66 9.64 -15.40
N ASN A 122 3.20 10.47 -14.47
CA ASN A 122 3.61 10.43 -13.06
C ASN A 122 2.59 9.61 -12.25
N PRO A 123 2.81 8.30 -12.03
CA PRO A 123 1.92 7.48 -11.21
C PRO A 123 2.04 7.84 -9.74
N ARG A 124 1.00 8.39 -9.12
CA ARG A 124 0.96 8.49 -7.65
C ARG A 124 0.29 7.25 -7.10
N ALA A 125 0.97 6.51 -6.24
CA ALA A 125 0.41 5.30 -5.65
C ALA A 125 -0.72 5.67 -4.67
N GLY A 126 -1.86 4.99 -4.79
CA GLY A 126 -3.09 5.23 -4.05
C GLY A 126 -3.47 4.07 -3.14
N GLY A 127 -4.68 3.52 -3.30
CA GLY A 127 -5.10 2.31 -2.58
C GLY A 127 -4.07 1.19 -2.78
N LEU A 128 -3.76 0.44 -1.73
CA LEU A 128 -2.72 -0.58 -1.72
C LEU A 128 -3.22 -1.83 -1.00
N VAL A 129 -2.88 -3.01 -1.53
CA VAL A 129 -3.22 -4.29 -0.92
C VAL A 129 -2.10 -5.31 -1.14
N GLY A 130 -1.77 -6.05 -0.09
CA GLY A 130 -0.81 -7.16 -0.14
C GLY A 130 -1.44 -8.42 -0.76
N LEU A 131 -0.61 -9.19 -1.45
CA LEU A 131 -1.01 -10.41 -2.14
C LEU A 131 -0.42 -11.66 -1.49
N TRP A 132 -1.06 -12.81 -1.76
CA TRP A 132 -0.67 -14.15 -1.32
C TRP A 132 0.64 -14.68 -1.95
N ASN A 133 1.18 -13.99 -2.95
CA ASN A 133 2.46 -14.32 -3.57
C ASN A 133 3.59 -13.38 -3.09
N GLY A 134 3.38 -12.66 -1.99
CA GLY A 134 4.35 -11.71 -1.43
C GLY A 134 4.46 -10.37 -2.17
N ALA A 135 3.75 -10.19 -3.29
CA ALA A 135 3.68 -8.93 -4.00
C ALA A 135 2.59 -7.99 -3.44
N ALA A 136 2.44 -6.82 -4.04
CA ALA A 136 1.32 -5.93 -3.77
C ALA A 136 0.66 -5.43 -5.07
N LEU A 137 -0.62 -5.12 -4.96
CA LEU A 137 -1.31 -4.27 -5.92
C LEU A 137 -1.49 -2.89 -5.35
N PHE A 138 -1.43 -1.89 -6.20
CA PHE A 138 -1.81 -0.55 -5.84
C PHE A 138 -2.47 0.18 -7.00
N THR A 139 -3.31 1.17 -6.69
CA THR A 139 -3.88 2.04 -7.70
C THR A 139 -2.87 3.12 -8.03
N ALA A 140 -2.62 3.39 -9.31
CA ALA A 140 -1.87 4.54 -9.75
C ALA A 140 -2.84 5.66 -10.11
N TYR A 141 -2.97 6.64 -9.22
CA TYR A 141 -3.66 7.88 -9.51
C TYR A 141 -2.98 8.54 -10.70
N SER A 142 -3.69 8.51 -11.82
CA SER A 142 -3.32 9.05 -13.10
C SER A 142 -4.61 9.31 -13.87
N GLU A 143 -4.53 10.10 -14.93
CA GLU A 143 -5.63 10.27 -15.88
C GLU A 143 -6.11 8.96 -16.53
N LYS A 144 -5.40 7.83 -16.29
CA LYS A 144 -5.69 6.52 -16.89
C LYS A 144 -6.32 5.53 -15.92
N GLY A 145 -6.34 5.80 -14.61
CA GLY A 145 -6.97 4.89 -13.64
C GLY A 145 -6.38 3.48 -13.66
N LEU A 146 -5.08 3.35 -13.40
CA LEU A 146 -4.37 2.08 -13.56
C LEU A 146 -4.29 1.31 -12.24
N LEU A 147 -4.37 -0.01 -12.35
CA LEU A 147 -3.92 -0.93 -11.32
C LEU A 147 -2.48 -1.31 -11.62
N MET A 148 -1.63 -1.31 -10.62
CA MET A 148 -0.21 -1.62 -10.74
C MET A 148 0.11 -2.80 -9.83
N TYR A 149 0.98 -3.68 -10.32
CA TYR A 149 1.60 -4.75 -9.58
C TYR A 149 3.02 -4.34 -9.21
N VAL A 150 3.46 -4.69 -8.01
CA VAL A 150 4.84 -4.53 -7.56
C VAL A 150 5.28 -5.73 -6.75
N ASP A 151 6.45 -6.25 -7.06
CA ASP A 151 7.00 -7.42 -6.38
C ASP A 151 8.05 -7.07 -5.30
N PRO A 152 8.50 -8.07 -4.51
CA PRO A 152 9.56 -7.87 -3.53
C PRO A 152 10.95 -7.58 -4.11
N ALA A 153 11.18 -7.66 -5.42
CA ALA A 153 12.40 -7.20 -6.07
C ALA A 153 12.31 -5.70 -6.43
N GLY A 154 11.10 -5.17 -6.52
CA GLY A 154 10.78 -3.81 -6.90
C GLY A 154 10.47 -3.67 -8.38
N ASP A 155 10.20 -4.78 -9.07
CA ASP A 155 9.69 -4.77 -10.43
C ASP A 155 8.23 -4.34 -10.41
N VAL A 156 7.89 -3.38 -11.29
CA VAL A 156 6.58 -2.74 -11.34
C VAL A 156 5.97 -2.92 -12.71
N GLU A 157 4.73 -3.38 -12.74
CA GLU A 157 4.01 -3.64 -13.98
C GLU A 157 2.57 -3.13 -13.94
N PRO A 158 2.04 -2.57 -15.05
CA PRO A 158 0.62 -2.23 -15.14
C PRO A 158 -0.23 -3.49 -15.30
N VAL A 159 -1.27 -3.60 -14.49
CA VAL A 159 -2.31 -4.63 -14.57
C VAL A 159 -3.50 -4.03 -15.31
N PHE A 160 -3.64 -4.38 -16.58
CA PHE A 160 -4.80 -3.95 -17.36
C PHE A 160 -6.02 -4.78 -16.96
N LEU A 161 -7.06 -4.09 -16.46
CA LEU A 161 -8.37 -4.68 -16.23
C LEU A 161 -9.04 -4.92 -17.60
N ALA A 162 -8.75 -6.07 -18.23
CA ALA A 162 -9.38 -6.43 -19.49
C ALA A 162 -10.87 -6.67 -19.25
N ASN A 163 -11.73 -5.91 -19.94
CA ASN A 163 -13.15 -6.24 -20.03
C ASN A 163 -13.31 -7.41 -21.04
N PRO A 164 -14.05 -8.49 -20.72
CA PRO A 164 -14.32 -9.58 -21.68
C PRO A 164 -15.00 -9.13 -23.00
N SER A 165 -15.55 -7.91 -23.07
CA SER A 165 -16.14 -7.33 -24.28
C SER A 165 -15.20 -6.43 -25.09
N GLY A 166 -13.90 -6.39 -24.77
CA GLY A 166 -12.96 -5.46 -25.40
C GLY A 166 -12.91 -4.12 -24.67
N MET A 167 -11.69 -3.60 -24.59
CA MET A 167 -11.23 -2.44 -23.84
C MET A 167 -12.28 -1.33 -23.64
N THR A 168 -12.64 -1.05 -22.39
CA THR A 168 -13.18 0.28 -22.09
C THR A 168 -12.01 1.26 -22.16
N THR A 169 -12.08 2.18 -23.11
CA THR A 169 -11.17 3.33 -23.24
C THR A 169 -11.34 4.35 -22.13
N ASP A 170 -12.31 4.15 -21.24
CA ASP A 170 -12.66 5.11 -20.22
C ASP A 170 -11.72 4.95 -19.02
N PRO A 171 -10.97 6.00 -18.67
CA PRO A 171 -10.10 5.98 -17.52
C PRO A 171 -10.90 5.80 -16.23
N LEU A 172 -10.48 4.87 -15.37
CA LEU A 172 -11.13 4.64 -14.09
C LEU A 172 -10.64 5.71 -13.09
N ALA A 173 -11.37 6.80 -12.94
CA ALA A 173 -10.96 7.97 -12.14
C ALA A 173 -10.68 7.63 -10.66
N TYR A 174 -11.41 6.67 -10.10
CA TYR A 174 -11.16 6.15 -8.77
C TYR A 174 -11.14 4.63 -8.78
N LEU A 175 -10.24 4.04 -8.00
CA LEU A 175 -10.16 2.61 -7.76
C LEU A 175 -10.00 2.41 -6.25
N HIS A 176 -10.91 1.65 -5.65
CA HIS A 176 -10.72 1.06 -4.32
C HIS A 176 -10.47 -0.43 -4.49
N ILE A 177 -9.45 -0.96 -3.83
CA ILE A 177 -9.10 -2.37 -3.92
C ILE A 177 -9.33 -2.99 -2.55
N CYS A 178 -10.13 -4.04 -2.51
CA CYS A 178 -10.21 -4.96 -1.39
C CYS A 178 -9.72 -6.33 -1.86
N ALA A 179 -8.89 -6.99 -1.06
CA ALA A 179 -8.52 -8.37 -1.31
C ALA A 179 -9.01 -9.26 -0.16
N THR A 180 -9.62 -10.39 -0.49
CA THR A 180 -10.08 -11.38 0.49
C THR A 180 -9.41 -12.71 0.18
N HIS A 181 -8.77 -13.32 1.19
CA HIS A 181 -8.26 -14.68 1.04
C HIS A 181 -9.41 -15.67 0.92
N LEU A 182 -9.34 -16.55 -0.08
CA LEU A 182 -10.29 -17.63 -0.25
C LEU A 182 -9.91 -18.84 0.62
N ALA A 183 -10.90 -19.71 0.85
CA ALA A 183 -10.74 -20.88 1.72
C ALA A 183 -9.68 -21.88 1.20
N ASP A 184 -9.44 -21.91 -0.12
CA ASP A 184 -8.24 -22.51 -0.71
C ASP A 184 -7.16 -21.43 -0.80
N MET A 185 -6.22 -21.37 0.16
CA MET A 185 -5.20 -20.31 0.27
C MET A 185 -4.34 -20.07 -1.00
N SER A 186 -4.54 -20.85 -2.07
CA SER A 186 -4.01 -20.61 -3.41
C SER A 186 -4.69 -19.47 -4.19
N LYS A 187 -5.75 -18.83 -3.67
CA LYS A 187 -6.48 -17.78 -4.38
C LYS A 187 -6.87 -16.61 -3.49
N GLN A 188 -6.93 -15.44 -4.11
CA GLN A 188 -7.34 -14.21 -3.48
C GLN A 188 -8.36 -13.50 -4.37
N ASP A 189 -9.51 -13.20 -3.79
CA ASP A 189 -10.56 -12.44 -4.45
C ASP A 189 -10.23 -10.96 -4.36
N ILE A 190 -9.99 -10.33 -5.51
CA ILE A 190 -9.75 -8.89 -5.59
C ILE A 190 -11.03 -8.25 -6.06
N THR A 191 -11.65 -7.47 -5.18
CA THR A 191 -12.74 -6.57 -5.52
C THR A 191 -12.17 -5.19 -5.79
N VAL A 192 -12.29 -4.76 -7.04
CA VAL A 192 -12.01 -3.38 -7.42
C VAL A 192 -13.34 -2.65 -7.51
N LEU A 193 -13.49 -1.51 -6.82
CA LEU A 193 -14.60 -0.59 -7.02
C LEU A 193 -14.09 0.60 -7.82
N SER A 194 -14.61 0.78 -9.03
CA SER A 194 -14.27 1.92 -9.86
C SER A 194 -15.36 2.97 -9.91
N SER A 195 -14.99 4.25 -9.90
CA SER A 195 -15.86 5.38 -10.30
C SER A 195 -15.25 6.11 -11.48
N SER A 196 -16.09 6.53 -12.43
CA SER A 196 -15.70 7.36 -13.59
C SER A 196 -15.69 8.86 -13.29
N ASN A 197 -16.18 9.30 -12.12
CA ASN A 197 -16.22 10.71 -11.75
C ASN A 197 -15.22 11.02 -10.63
N ASP A 198 -14.43 12.06 -10.87
CA ASP A 198 -13.38 12.62 -10.02
C ASP A 198 -13.75 12.65 -8.53
N PHE A 199 -12.79 12.27 -7.68
CA PHE A 199 -12.61 13.03 -6.45
C PHE A 199 -12.17 14.42 -6.90
N PRO A 200 -12.96 15.49 -6.69
CA PRO A 200 -12.42 16.82 -6.91
C PRO A 200 -11.17 16.93 -6.04
N PHE A 201 -10.08 17.43 -6.61
CA PHE A 201 -9.04 18.07 -5.81
C PHE A 201 -9.78 19.05 -4.88
N MET A 202 -9.97 18.67 -3.62
CA MET A 202 -10.73 19.44 -2.64
C MET A 202 -9.87 20.64 -2.23
N GLU A 203 -9.90 21.69 -3.05
CA GLU A 203 -9.74 23.07 -2.58
C GLU A 203 -11.09 23.68 -2.14
N THR A 204 -12.22 23.00 -2.38
CA THR A 204 -13.55 23.47 -1.97
C THR A 204 -14.38 22.34 -1.35
N GLU A 205 -15.04 22.62 -0.22
CA GLU A 205 -15.90 21.72 0.59
C GLU A 205 -17.20 21.29 -0.13
N GLN A 206 -17.14 20.86 -1.39
CA GLN A 206 -18.30 20.23 -2.02
C GLN A 206 -18.26 18.72 -1.80
N SER A 207 -19.28 18.22 -1.11
CA SER A 207 -19.51 16.79 -0.87
C SER A 207 -19.41 16.01 -2.19
N PRO A 208 -18.64 14.90 -2.24
CA PRO A 208 -18.45 14.16 -3.49
C PRO A 208 -19.78 13.69 -4.06
N TYR A 209 -19.95 13.92 -5.36
CA TYR A 209 -21.09 13.45 -6.13
C TYR A 209 -21.10 11.91 -6.15
N ASN A 210 -22.24 11.31 -5.85
CA ASN A 210 -22.43 9.87 -5.76
C ASN A 210 -22.02 9.19 -7.09
N PRO A 211 -21.13 8.19 -7.10
CA PRO A 211 -20.64 7.60 -8.35
C PRO A 211 -21.69 6.69 -8.99
N ASP A 212 -22.24 7.13 -10.12
CA ASP A 212 -23.10 6.32 -10.99
C ASP A 212 -22.26 5.23 -11.67
N GLY A 213 -22.06 4.10 -10.96
CA GLY A 213 -21.56 2.86 -11.55
C GLY A 213 -20.35 2.26 -10.84
N MET A 214 -20.55 1.78 -9.61
CA MET A 214 -19.60 0.84 -9.02
C MET A 214 -19.57 -0.45 -9.85
N ARG A 215 -18.43 -0.73 -10.49
CA ARG A 215 -18.16 -2.03 -11.10
C ARG A 215 -17.33 -2.85 -10.13
N GLN A 216 -17.80 -4.05 -9.80
CA GLN A 216 -17.04 -5.05 -9.05
C GLN A 216 -16.42 -6.02 -10.06
N ILE A 217 -15.09 -6.08 -10.09
CA ILE A 217 -14.35 -7.12 -10.80
C ILE A 217 -14.02 -8.20 -9.76
N ARG A 218 -14.14 -9.49 -10.10
CA ARG A 218 -13.82 -10.65 -9.24
C ARG A 218 -12.93 -11.62 -10.02
N ASP A 219 -12.36 -12.61 -9.32
CA ASP A 219 -11.64 -13.74 -9.92
C ASP A 219 -10.47 -13.33 -10.83
N ILE A 220 -9.75 -12.27 -10.47
CA ILE A 220 -8.56 -11.84 -11.23
C ILE A 220 -7.45 -12.89 -11.04
N ASP A 221 -7.24 -13.72 -12.06
CA ASP A 221 -6.12 -14.66 -12.13
C ASP A 221 -4.81 -13.88 -12.39
N LEU A 222 -4.28 -13.29 -11.32
CA LEU A 222 -3.02 -12.54 -11.35
C LEU A 222 -1.85 -13.36 -11.92
N PRO A 223 -1.68 -14.65 -11.58
CA PRO A 223 -0.68 -15.48 -12.23
C PRO A 223 -0.79 -15.48 -13.75
N LYS A 224 -1.99 -15.64 -14.35
CA LYS A 224 -2.13 -15.59 -15.82
C LYS A 224 -1.83 -14.22 -16.42
N ILE A 225 -2.15 -13.14 -15.70
CA ILE A 225 -1.91 -11.76 -16.18
C ILE A 225 -0.41 -11.45 -16.19
N VAL A 226 0.33 -11.93 -15.18
CA VAL A 226 1.79 -11.74 -15.05
C VAL A 226 2.57 -12.78 -15.86
N SER A 227 2.13 -14.04 -15.91
CA SER A 227 2.85 -15.15 -16.57
C SER A 227 2.74 -15.18 -18.09
N ALA A 228 1.75 -14.51 -18.69
CA ALA A 228 1.57 -14.47 -20.14
C ALA A 228 2.77 -13.86 -20.91
N LYS A 229 3.74 -13.25 -20.21
CA LYS A 229 4.96 -12.69 -20.80
C LYS A 229 6.25 -13.45 -20.52
N CYS A 230 6.32 -14.29 -19.47
CA CYS A 230 7.50 -15.13 -19.26
C CYS A 230 7.65 -16.21 -20.35
N SER A 231 6.58 -16.50 -21.11
CA SER A 231 6.58 -17.44 -22.24
C SER A 231 6.74 -16.77 -23.62
N SER A 232 6.99 -15.46 -23.69
CA SER A 232 7.19 -14.73 -24.96
C SER A 232 8.57 -14.08 -25.07
N ALA A 233 9.59 -14.64 -24.41
CA ALA A 233 11.00 -14.32 -24.64
C ALA A 233 11.66 -15.42 -25.48
#